data_AF-A0A849PWN8-F1
#
_entry.id   AF-A0A849PWN8-F1
#
_cell.length_a   1.000
_cell.length_b   1.000
_cell.length_c   1.000
_cell.angle_alpha   90.00
_cell.angle_beta   90.00
_cell.angle_gamma   90.00
#
_symmetry.space_group_name_H-M   'P 1'
#
loop_
_entity.id
_entity.type
_entity.pdbx_description
1 polymer ?
#
loop_
_entity_poly.entity_id
_entity_poly.type
_entity_poly.pdbx_seq_one_letter_code
_entity_poly.pdbx_strand_id
1 'polypeptide(L)'
;QKERELEKIVRLVGYEGLEDRDKFLLKVSELFRENFLQQSAYHKTDMYCSFKKQYSMLRCFAIYYDMGMIAIEHDNTLEDILNQKLIEKISRMKTEEKEEFGILEREIEECLLGKKDAIDLDGLLEINHGE
;
A
#
# COMPACT_ATOMS: atom_id res chain seq x y z
N GLN A 1 13.10 1.09 -5.51
CA GLN A 1 14.33 1.86 -5.86
C GLN A 1 14.38 3.17 -5.09
N LYS A 2 13.34 4.00 -5.19
CA LYS A 2 13.19 5.28 -4.47
C LYS A 2 13.36 5.19 -2.95
N GLU A 3 12.90 4.11 -2.32
CA GLU A 3 13.16 3.79 -0.91
C GLU A 3 14.65 3.88 -0.53
N ARG A 4 15.56 3.25 -1.31
CA ARG A 4 17.00 3.25 -1.03
C ARG A 4 17.64 4.63 -1.17
N GLU A 5 17.05 5.49 -1.99
CA GLU A 5 17.49 6.88 -2.15
C GLU A 5 17.05 7.70 -0.94
N LEU A 6 15.79 7.54 -0.52
CA LEU A 6 15.26 8.17 0.70
C LEU A 6 15.99 7.70 1.95
N GLU A 7 16.32 6.42 2.10
CA GLU A 7 17.10 5.92 3.24
C GLU A 7 18.47 6.60 3.38
N LYS A 8 19.09 7.01 2.25
CA LYS A 8 20.33 7.79 2.30
C LYS A 8 20.06 9.21 2.80
N ILE A 9 18.97 9.83 2.35
CA ILE A 9 18.56 11.16 2.79
C ILE A 9 18.24 11.16 4.30
N VAL A 10 17.50 10.16 4.78
CA VAL A 10 17.18 9.98 6.20
C VAL A 10 18.45 9.94 7.07
N ARG A 11 19.52 9.31 6.61
CA ARG A 11 20.80 9.28 7.35
C ARG A 11 21.47 10.65 7.47
N LEU A 12 21.14 11.59 6.60
CA LEU A 12 21.71 12.94 6.59
C LEU A 12 20.88 13.92 7.42
N VAL A 13 19.54 13.89 7.27
CA VAL A 13 18.64 14.91 7.85
C VAL A 13 17.72 14.38 8.95
N GLY A 14 17.68 13.08 9.16
CA GLY A 14 16.74 12.41 10.08
C GLY A 14 15.36 12.19 9.47
N TYR A 15 14.58 11.26 10.05
CA TYR A 15 13.23 10.93 9.56
C TYR A 15 12.25 12.11 9.69
N GLU A 16 12.34 12.87 10.78
CA GLU A 16 11.46 14.02 11.03
C GLU A 16 11.60 15.12 9.98
N GLY A 17 12.76 15.22 9.34
CA GLY A 17 13.05 16.20 8.30
C GLY A 17 12.49 15.87 6.91
N LEU A 18 11.83 14.71 6.74
CA LEU A 18 11.19 14.34 5.49
C LEU A 18 9.79 14.95 5.33
N GLU A 19 9.39 15.16 4.08
CA GLU A 19 8.01 15.46 3.72
C GLU A 19 7.11 14.24 3.93
N ASP A 20 5.82 14.47 4.18
CA ASP A 20 4.87 13.39 4.48
C ASP A 20 4.73 12.38 3.33
N ARG A 21 4.87 12.83 2.08
CA ARG A 21 4.92 11.93 0.91
C ARG A 21 6.06 10.93 0.98
N ASP A 22 7.24 11.38 1.40
CA ASP A 22 8.43 10.54 1.51
C ASP A 22 8.36 9.61 2.72
N LYS A 23 7.84 10.11 3.85
CA LYS A 23 7.52 9.29 5.03
C LYS A 23 6.53 8.19 4.68
N PHE A 24 5.46 8.53 3.97
CA PHE A 24 4.47 7.58 3.49
C PHE A 24 5.09 6.54 2.55
N LEU A 25 5.91 6.98 1.58
CA LEU A 25 6.59 6.06 0.65
C LEU A 25 7.47 5.04 1.39
N LEU A 26 8.25 5.50 2.38
CA LEU A 26 9.06 4.61 3.21
C LEU A 26 8.19 3.61 3.97
N LYS A 27 7.06 4.07 4.51
CA LYS A 27 6.15 3.20 5.25
C LYS A 27 5.49 2.15 4.37
N VAL A 28 5.01 2.52 3.18
CA VAL A 28 4.46 1.57 2.20
C VAL A 28 5.52 0.57 1.74
N SER A 29 6.75 1.03 1.52
CA SER A 29 7.86 0.16 1.11
C SER A 29 8.19 -0.88 2.19
N GLU A 30 8.23 -0.46 3.46
CA GLU A 30 8.39 -1.37 4.61
C GLU A 30 7.28 -2.43 4.63
N LEU A 31 6.02 -2.00 4.57
CA LEU A 31 4.86 -2.89 4.58
C LEU A 31 4.88 -3.88 3.40
N PHE A 32 5.25 -3.43 2.21
CA PHE A 32 5.34 -4.27 1.03
C PHE A 32 6.42 -5.35 1.18
N ARG A 33 7.60 -4.99 1.71
CA ARG A 33 8.66 -5.99 1.98
C ARG A 33 8.20 -7.04 2.99
N GLU A 34 7.56 -6.62 4.08
CA GLU A 34 7.19 -7.52 5.18
C GLU A 34 5.98 -8.41 4.88
N ASN A 35 5.08 -7.95 4.01
CA ASN A 35 3.79 -8.60 3.80
C ASN A 35 3.57 -9.16 2.40
N PHE A 36 4.42 -8.79 1.43
CA PHE A 36 4.36 -9.35 0.08
C PHE A 36 5.66 -10.11 -0.28
N LEU A 37 6.83 -9.50 -0.05
CA LEU A 37 8.11 -10.11 -0.43
C LEU A 37 8.59 -11.18 0.55
N GLN A 38 8.35 -10.99 1.85
CA GLN A 38 8.69 -11.96 2.88
C GLN A 38 7.58 -12.99 3.04
N GLN A 39 7.78 -14.17 2.44
CA GLN A 39 6.90 -15.34 2.59
C GLN A 39 7.52 -16.36 3.53
N SER A 40 6.71 -16.90 4.44
CA SER A 40 7.13 -17.94 5.38
C SER A 40 6.92 -19.33 4.80
N ALA A 41 8.02 -20.02 4.47
CA ALA A 41 8.01 -21.41 4.03
C ALA A 41 7.46 -22.41 5.07
N TYR A 42 7.30 -21.99 6.33
CA TYR A 42 6.80 -22.82 7.42
C TYR A 42 5.33 -22.55 7.78
N HIS A 43 4.70 -21.52 7.19
CA HIS A 43 3.34 -21.14 7.51
C HIS A 43 2.33 -21.80 6.55
N LYS A 44 1.31 -22.47 7.08
CA LYS A 44 0.39 -23.32 6.29
C LYS A 44 -0.27 -22.61 5.10
N THR A 45 -0.63 -21.33 5.24
CA THR A 45 -1.32 -20.55 4.19
C THR A 45 -0.42 -19.56 3.45
N ASP A 46 0.82 -19.35 3.91
CA ASP A 46 1.79 -18.41 3.31
C ASP A 46 2.99 -19.14 2.68
N MET A 47 3.07 -20.47 2.84
CA MET A 47 4.05 -21.34 2.19
C MET A 47 3.82 -21.43 0.67
N TYR A 48 2.59 -21.23 0.21
CA TYR A 48 2.22 -21.21 -1.20
C TYR A 48 1.20 -20.12 -1.47
N CYS A 49 1.51 -19.22 -2.40
CA CYS A 49 0.62 -18.13 -2.80
C CYS A 49 0.28 -18.27 -4.28
N SER A 50 -1.01 -18.45 -4.61
CA SER A 50 -1.46 -18.58 -6.00
C SER A 50 -1.25 -17.28 -6.77
N PHE A 51 -1.10 -17.36 -8.09
CA PHE A 51 -0.97 -16.16 -8.94
C PHE A 51 -2.12 -15.17 -8.76
N LYS A 52 -3.34 -15.69 -8.58
CA LYS A 52 -4.53 -14.88 -8.33
C LYS A 52 -4.41 -14.08 -7.03
N LYS A 53 -4.03 -14.76 -5.93
CA LYS A 53 -3.80 -14.11 -4.64
C LYS A 53 -2.66 -13.09 -4.71
N GLN A 54 -1.55 -13.41 -5.38
CA GLN A 54 -0.43 -12.49 -5.59
C GLN A 54 -0.87 -11.22 -6.33
N TYR A 55 -1.64 -11.38 -7.42
CA TYR A 55 -2.17 -10.25 -8.19
C TYR A 55 -3.09 -9.37 -7.34
N SER A 56 -4.05 -9.96 -6.62
CA SER A 56 -4.96 -9.20 -5.76
C SER A 56 -4.23 -8.50 -4.61
N MET A 57 -3.24 -9.14 -3.98
CA MET A 57 -2.41 -8.49 -2.97
C MET A 57 -1.64 -7.29 -3.53
N LEU A 58 -1.00 -7.46 -4.69
CA LEU A 58 -0.26 -6.38 -5.34
C LEU A 58 -1.20 -5.22 -5.70
N ARG A 59 -2.41 -5.52 -6.18
CA ARG A 59 -3.43 -4.52 -6.49
C ARG A 59 -3.84 -3.74 -5.24
N CYS A 60 -4.07 -4.40 -4.10
CA CYS A 60 -4.33 -3.69 -2.84
C CYS A 60 -3.18 -2.77 -2.42
N PHE A 61 -1.91 -3.19 -2.59
CA PHE A 61 -0.76 -2.34 -2.31
C PHE A 61 -0.67 -1.14 -3.24
N ALA A 62 -0.94 -1.33 -4.54
CA ALA A 62 -0.96 -0.24 -5.51
C ALA A 62 -2.05 0.78 -5.18
N ILE A 63 -3.29 0.32 -4.94
CA ILE A 63 -4.41 1.18 -4.54
C ILE A 63 -4.08 1.92 -3.25
N TYR A 64 -3.54 1.25 -2.23
CA TYR A 64 -3.16 1.91 -0.98
C TYR A 64 -2.11 3.01 -1.18
N TYR A 65 -1.11 2.77 -2.03
CA TYR A 65 -0.11 3.77 -2.37
C TYR A 65 -0.72 4.96 -3.12
N ASP A 66 -1.47 4.70 -4.19
CA ASP A 66 -2.04 5.74 -5.04
C ASP A 66 -3.04 6.60 -4.27
N MET A 67 -3.98 5.95 -3.55
CA MET A 67 -4.97 6.66 -2.74
C MET A 67 -4.33 7.42 -1.58
N GLY A 68 -3.28 6.87 -0.96
CA GLY A 68 -2.55 7.56 0.09
C GLY A 68 -1.81 8.79 -0.43
N MET A 69 -1.22 8.72 -1.62
CA MET A 69 -0.58 9.87 -2.25
C MET A 69 -1.59 10.98 -2.59
N ILE A 70 -2.75 10.61 -3.12
CA ILE A 70 -3.84 11.56 -3.38
C ILE A 70 -4.34 12.17 -2.05
N ALA A 71 -4.54 11.35 -1.02
CA ALA A 71 -5.00 11.84 0.28
C ALA A 71 -4.05 12.89 0.89
N ILE A 72 -2.73 12.70 0.77
CA ILE A 72 -1.72 13.70 1.19
C ILE A 72 -1.86 14.99 0.39
N GLU A 73 -2.08 14.90 -0.92
CA GLU A 73 -2.28 16.07 -1.78
C GLU A 73 -3.60 16.82 -1.46
N HIS A 74 -4.56 16.14 -0.84
CA HIS A 74 -5.86 16.67 -0.39
C HIS A 74 -5.88 17.03 1.12
N ASP A 75 -4.73 17.41 1.68
CA ASP A 75 -4.58 17.88 3.07
C ASP A 75 -4.99 16.88 4.18
N ASN A 76 -5.08 15.58 3.87
CA ASN A 76 -5.24 14.56 4.91
C ASN A 76 -3.94 14.41 5.70
N THR A 77 -4.06 14.15 7.01
CA THR A 77 -2.87 13.96 7.83
C THR A 77 -2.24 12.60 7.57
N LEU A 78 -0.91 12.52 7.68
CA LEU A 78 -0.19 11.25 7.58
C LEU A 78 -0.67 10.23 8.62
N GLU A 79 -1.11 10.67 9.80
CA GLU A 79 -1.66 9.79 10.84
C GLU A 79 -2.97 9.12 10.41
N ASP A 80 -3.87 9.88 9.78
CA ASP A 80 -5.13 9.36 9.26
C ASP A 80 -4.90 8.34 8.14
N ILE A 81 -3.92 8.60 7.28
CA ILE A 81 -3.56 7.71 6.17
C ILE A 81 -2.88 6.43 6.69
N LEU A 82 -2.01 6.55 7.68
CA LEU A 82 -1.33 5.42 8.34
C LEU A 82 -2.21 4.74 9.40
N ASN A 83 -3.50 4.60 9.09
CA ASN A 83 -4.48 3.96 9.94
C ASN A 83 -4.10 2.51 10.24
N GLN A 84 -3.84 2.21 11.52
CA GLN A 84 -3.39 0.88 11.93
C GLN A 84 -4.40 -0.23 11.60
N LYS A 85 -5.71 0.05 11.65
CA LYS A 85 -6.72 -0.96 11.30
C LYS A 85 -6.65 -1.34 9.82
N LEU A 86 -6.37 -0.37 8.95
CA LEU A 86 -6.22 -0.61 7.52
C LEU A 86 -4.93 -1.37 7.22
N ILE A 87 -3.82 -0.94 7.84
CA ILE A 87 -2.51 -1.59 7.72
C ILE A 87 -2.58 -3.05 8.19
N GLU A 88 -3.25 -3.33 9.30
CA GLU A 88 -3.45 -4.69 9.79
C GLU A 88 -4.20 -5.58 8.77
N LYS A 89 -5.25 -5.05 8.13
CA LYS A 89 -5.99 -5.79 7.10
C LYS A 89 -5.12 -6.10 5.88
N ILE A 90 -4.37 -5.12 5.39
CA ILE A 90 -3.40 -5.28 4.29
C ILE A 90 -2.35 -6.34 4.66
N SER A 91 -1.85 -6.31 5.90
CA SER A 91 -0.80 -7.23 6.36
C SER A 91 -1.29 -8.66 6.49
N ARG A 92 -2.56 -8.87 6.86
CA ARG A 92 -3.17 -10.21 7.03
C ARG A 92 -3.45 -10.93 5.71
N MET A 93 -3.42 -10.22 4.57
CA MET A 93 -3.66 -10.83 3.25
C MET A 93 -2.77 -12.05 2.99
N LYS A 94 -1.50 -12.02 3.45
CA LYS A 94 -0.58 -13.14 3.25
C LYS A 94 -1.03 -14.42 3.94
N THR A 95 -1.68 -14.30 5.10
CA THR A 95 -2.16 -15.43 5.90
C THR A 95 -3.62 -15.83 5.65
N GLU A 96 -4.37 -15.03 4.90
CA GLU A 96 -5.78 -15.30 4.55
C GLU A 96 -5.91 -16.44 3.52
N GLU A 97 -6.95 -17.26 3.66
CA GLU A 97 -7.27 -18.31 2.69
C GLU A 97 -7.98 -17.75 1.45
N LYS A 98 -8.65 -16.60 1.59
CA LYS A 98 -9.28 -15.91 0.46
C LYS A 98 -8.22 -15.45 -0.54
N GLU A 99 -8.55 -15.57 -1.82
CA GLU A 99 -7.66 -15.16 -2.91
C GLU A 99 -8.06 -13.83 -3.57
N GLU A 100 -9.24 -13.29 -3.24
CA GLU A 100 -9.76 -12.03 -3.78
C GLU A 100 -10.01 -11.03 -2.66
N PHE A 101 -9.54 -9.80 -2.87
CA PHE A 101 -9.56 -8.73 -1.86
C PHE A 101 -10.35 -7.50 -2.32
N GLY A 102 -11.27 -7.62 -3.29
CA GLY A 102 -12.04 -6.48 -3.82
C GLY A 102 -12.95 -5.75 -2.82
N ILE A 103 -13.21 -6.34 -1.65
CA ILE A 103 -13.82 -5.61 -0.53
C ILE A 103 -12.79 -4.71 0.14
N LEU A 104 -11.57 -5.22 0.39
CA LEU A 104 -10.48 -4.46 0.99
C LEU A 104 -10.02 -3.30 0.09
N GLU A 105 -9.97 -3.51 -1.23
CA GLU A 105 -9.69 -2.43 -2.20
C GLU A 105 -10.64 -1.24 -2.00
N ARG A 106 -11.95 -1.50 -1.95
CA ARG A 106 -12.96 -0.47 -1.69
C ARG A 106 -12.86 0.14 -0.29
N GLU A 107 -12.55 -0.67 0.72
CA GLU A 107 -12.32 -0.15 2.07
C GLU A 107 -11.11 0.79 2.13
N ILE A 108 -10.04 0.52 1.36
CA ILE A 108 -8.88 1.41 1.26
C ILE A 108 -9.29 2.76 0.67
N GLU A 109 -10.01 2.75 -0.46
CA GLU A 109 -10.50 3.97 -1.12
C GLU A 109 -11.40 4.78 -0.18
N GLU A 110 -12.39 4.13 0.46
CA GLU A 110 -13.32 4.78 1.37
C GLU A 110 -12.61 5.37 2.60
N CYS A 111 -11.60 4.67 3.14
CA CYS A 111 -10.85 5.15 4.30
C CYS A 111 -9.96 6.35 3.98
N LEU A 112 -9.39 6.43 2.77
CA LEU A 112 -8.39 7.45 2.44
C LEU A 112 -8.96 8.69 1.75
N LEU A 113 -10.00 8.54 0.93
CA LEU A 113 -10.60 9.65 0.17
C LEU A 113 -12.06 9.93 0.55
N GLY A 114 -12.70 9.04 1.32
CA GLY A 114 -14.12 9.15 1.64
C GLY A 114 -15.03 8.87 0.44
N LYS A 115 -16.34 8.68 0.70
CA LYS A 115 -17.32 8.23 -0.30
C LYS A 115 -17.58 9.21 -1.47
N LYS A 116 -17.11 10.45 -1.40
CA LYS A 116 -17.37 11.48 -2.41
C LYS A 116 -16.27 11.60 -3.46
N ASP A 117 -15.04 11.22 -3.12
CA ASP A 117 -13.86 11.40 -3.97
C ASP A 117 -13.25 10.05 -4.39
N ALA A 118 -14.02 8.95 -4.29
CA ALA A 118 -13.68 7.65 -4.87
C ALA A 118 -13.65 7.80 -6.40
N ILE A 119 -12.46 8.19 -6.90
CA ILE A 119 -12.15 8.36 -8.32
C ILE A 119 -12.28 7.01 -9.01
N ASP A 120 -12.86 7.02 -10.20
CA ASP A 120 -13.03 5.86 -11.08
C ASP A 120 -11.65 5.30 -11.49
N LEU A 121 -11.16 4.30 -10.73
CA LEU A 121 -9.81 3.72 -10.88
C LEU A 121 -9.62 2.93 -12.18
N ASP A 122 -10.69 2.57 -12.89
CA ASP A 122 -10.59 1.89 -14.18
C ASP A 122 -9.87 2.77 -15.23
N GLY A 123 -9.93 4.10 -15.09
CA GLY A 123 -9.25 5.05 -15.99
C GLY A 123 -7.76 5.28 -15.70
N LEU A 124 -7.26 4.99 -14.50
CA LEU A 124 -5.87 5.28 -14.11
C LEU A 124 -4.89 4.16 -14.49
N LEU A 125 -5.40 2.92 -14.64
CA LEU A 125 -4.60 1.78 -15.11
C LEU A 125 -4.27 1.83 -16.61
N GLU A 126 -5.06 2.56 -17.41
CA GLU A 126 -4.79 2.72 -18.84
C GLU A 126 -3.63 3.68 -19.15
N ILE A 127 -3.22 4.52 -18.19
CA ILE A 127 -2.16 5.54 -18.42
C ILE A 127 -0.75 4.93 -18.36
N ASN A 128 -0.57 3.76 -17.72
CA ASN A 128 0.75 3.14 -17.55
C ASN A 128 1.07 1.99 -18.54
N HIS A 129 0.22 1.77 -19.55
CA HIS A 129 0.49 0.80 -20.64
C HIS A 129 0.80 1.43 -22.00
N GLY A 130 1.00 2.75 -22.05
CA GLY A 130 1.39 3.46 -23.26
C GLY A 130 2.76 4.12 -23.11
N GLU A 131 3.84 3.34 -23.24
CA GLU A 131 5.10 3.70 -23.91
C GLU A 131 6.04 2.49 -24.00
#